data_AF-A0A506RBC8-F1
#
_entry.id   AF-A0A506RBC8-F1
#
_cell.length_a   1.000
_cell.length_b   1.000
_cell.length_c   1.000
_cell.angle_alpha   90.00
_cell.angle_beta   90.00
_cell.angle_gamma   90.00
#
_symmetry.space_group_name_H-M   'P 1'
#
loop_
_entity.id
_entity.type
_entity.pdbx_description
1 polymer ?
#
loop_
_entity_poly.entity_id
_entity_poly.type
_entity_poly.pdbx_seq_one_letter_code
_entity_poly.pdbx_strand_id
1 'polypeptide(L)'
;MRLLPENISVSEQLDEFDQWMTAKLERVKDTEKFNMEINSICDCIERLSLRLKSFGDHNDCEIDKLCLALIDACSELVSGDDFSSDETLISEFIDSFFNLLFLTSGATDNNLKNHFLIKLKDDEINPMIPKRGPSKKTIKFKLVQLPSTTKSDYISKLLAGCLVGSHEAYAQNVVTEPLFDLYEYLAVFLKEYTSLILEDQDEIMQFWAICSSYIRLNDTQNEINMGKYLLNSCTIFKVRGSVSASGGHIPEDILREKLNKIGLRPNTDYNLNDVIVGEQVVQEGGKRKIKTRAYDFILPFNVKNWEPKPKLFIQSQFYAGDSGSVSHKVVDQTQSSRAFTLEKYPTARFVEYLDGAGYYASLRGDLQHMLAFSNTASFFQVKSILVRLRRELQVIKFLTPIDLEHVLLTTMSNDKKTVIKELADQEYPENEIERVINTCIEEGFIESTATDIFINQNRIEIARRLLILDVAVNNASTISDSQRYSQKYLILPGYGRNYGVLESELSEAFYQICKQHVPSAPTFSKDIEWLLDEGVVKRR
;
A
#
# COMPACT_ATOMS: atom_id res chain seq x y z
N MET A 1 -23.97 -17.03 10.94
CA MET A 1 -24.82 -17.49 9.82
C MET A 1 -23.90 -17.98 8.71
N ARG A 2 -24.09 -19.20 8.20
CA ARG A 2 -23.27 -19.76 7.12
C ARG A 2 -23.74 -19.21 5.77
N LEU A 3 -22.79 -18.82 4.91
CA LEU A 3 -23.06 -18.37 3.56
C LEU A 3 -23.31 -19.56 2.62
N LEU A 4 -24.23 -19.39 1.67
CA LEU A 4 -24.52 -20.41 0.67
C LEU A 4 -23.26 -20.77 -0.15
N PRO A 5 -23.08 -22.05 -0.53
CA PRO A 5 -21.98 -22.45 -1.40
C PRO A 5 -22.08 -21.76 -2.78
N GLU A 6 -20.93 -21.50 -3.39
CA GLU A 6 -20.87 -21.00 -4.78
C GLU A 6 -21.10 -22.15 -5.75
N ASN A 7 -21.92 -21.91 -6.78
CA ASN A 7 -22.06 -22.84 -7.89
C ASN A 7 -22.26 -22.08 -9.21
N ILE A 8 -21.18 -21.46 -9.70
CA ILE A 8 -21.15 -20.75 -10.98
C ILE A 8 -19.99 -21.23 -11.84
N SER A 9 -20.19 -21.22 -13.16
CA SER A 9 -19.18 -21.58 -14.15
C SER A 9 -18.08 -20.51 -14.24
N VAL A 10 -16.92 -20.87 -14.81
CA VAL A 10 -15.83 -19.91 -15.07
C VAL A 10 -16.30 -18.73 -15.92
N SER A 11 -17.21 -18.95 -16.88
CA SER A 11 -17.78 -17.86 -17.68
C SER A 11 -18.59 -16.87 -16.83
N GLU A 12 -19.41 -17.38 -15.91
CA GLU A 12 -20.21 -16.54 -15.00
C GLU A 12 -19.32 -15.83 -13.96
N GLN A 13 -18.23 -16.46 -13.53
CA GLN A 13 -17.21 -15.85 -12.68
C GLN A 13 -16.54 -14.66 -13.38
N LEU A 14 -16.19 -14.82 -14.66
CA LEU A 14 -15.59 -13.75 -15.47
C LEU A 14 -16.57 -12.58 -15.69
N ASP A 15 -17.83 -12.87 -15.95
CA ASP A 15 -18.90 -11.86 -16.08
C ASP A 15 -19.16 -11.11 -14.77
N GLU A 16 -19.10 -11.82 -13.64
CA GLU A 16 -19.16 -11.22 -12.31
C GLU A 16 -17.91 -10.40 -12.00
N PHE A 17 -16.72 -10.90 -12.34
CA PHE A 17 -15.45 -10.21 -12.11
C PHE A 17 -15.48 -8.80 -12.69
N ASP A 18 -15.91 -8.68 -13.96
CA ASP A 18 -16.00 -7.40 -14.67
C ASP A 18 -16.97 -6.43 -13.98
N GLN A 19 -18.01 -6.98 -13.37
CA GLN A 19 -19.02 -6.22 -12.66
C GLN A 19 -18.50 -5.62 -11.35
N TRP A 20 -17.59 -6.31 -10.66
CA TRP A 20 -17.10 -5.95 -9.32
C TRP A 20 -15.67 -5.42 -9.30
N MET A 21 -15.04 -5.32 -10.46
CA MET A 21 -13.68 -4.81 -10.62
C MET A 21 -13.51 -3.41 -10.02
N THR A 22 -12.35 -3.23 -9.39
CA THR A 22 -11.86 -1.96 -8.89
C THR A 22 -10.86 -1.40 -9.90
N ALA A 23 -11.30 -0.44 -10.72
CA ALA A 23 -10.49 0.07 -11.82
C ALA A 23 -9.21 0.81 -11.37
N LYS A 24 -9.29 1.52 -10.23
CA LYS A 24 -8.19 2.28 -9.62
C LYS A 24 -8.35 2.26 -8.10
N LEU A 25 -7.24 2.11 -7.38
CA LEU A 25 -7.22 2.19 -5.92
C LEU A 25 -7.01 3.63 -5.44
N GLU A 26 -6.06 4.34 -6.05
CA GLU A 26 -5.76 5.73 -5.70
C GLU A 26 -5.36 6.55 -6.93
N ARG A 27 -5.42 7.89 -6.81
CA ARG A 27 -4.82 8.81 -7.78
C ARG A 27 -3.48 9.26 -7.24
N VAL A 28 -2.46 9.34 -8.10
CA VAL A 28 -1.11 9.79 -7.72
C VAL A 28 -1.13 11.09 -6.91
N LYS A 29 -1.96 12.06 -7.32
CA LYS A 29 -2.10 13.36 -6.65
C LYS A 29 -2.67 13.30 -5.23
N ASP A 30 -3.34 12.22 -4.87
CA ASP A 30 -3.98 12.04 -3.56
C ASP A 30 -3.04 11.30 -2.59
N THR A 31 -1.86 10.86 -3.05
CA THR A 31 -0.88 10.13 -2.23
C THR A 31 -0.04 11.04 -1.35
N GLU A 32 0.33 10.55 -0.17
CA GLU A 32 1.25 11.24 0.74
C GLU A 32 2.60 11.53 0.06
N LYS A 33 3.11 10.57 -0.72
CA LYS A 33 4.37 10.71 -1.47
C LYS A 33 4.34 11.89 -2.44
N PHE A 34 3.24 12.07 -3.19
CA PHE A 34 3.08 13.23 -4.07
C PHE A 34 3.04 14.53 -3.26
N ASN A 35 2.29 14.56 -2.16
CA ASN A 35 2.14 15.76 -1.32
C ASN A 35 3.45 16.17 -0.64
N MET A 36 4.24 15.21 -0.15
CA MET A 36 5.58 15.46 0.40
C MET A 36 6.50 16.07 -0.67
N GLU A 37 6.59 15.44 -1.84
CA GLU A 37 7.46 15.86 -2.93
C GLU A 37 7.11 17.26 -3.46
N ILE A 38 5.83 17.54 -3.71
CA ILE A 38 5.44 18.86 -4.22
C ILE A 38 5.71 19.96 -3.20
N ASN A 39 5.46 19.70 -1.92
CA ASN A 39 5.68 20.69 -0.86
C ASN A 39 7.17 20.95 -0.65
N SER A 40 8.02 19.92 -0.69
CA SER A 40 9.48 20.08 -0.56
C SER A 40 10.05 20.89 -1.71
N ILE A 41 9.58 20.66 -2.95
CA ILE A 41 10.02 21.43 -4.12
C ILE A 41 9.57 22.89 -4.02
N CYS A 42 8.33 23.16 -3.57
CA CYS A 42 7.84 24.52 -3.38
C CYS A 42 8.69 25.29 -2.35
N ASP A 43 8.97 24.69 -1.18
CA ASP A 43 9.82 25.30 -0.14
C ASP A 43 11.25 25.55 -0.66
N CYS A 44 11.80 24.62 -1.46
CA CYS A 44 13.10 24.80 -2.10
C CYS A 44 13.14 26.02 -3.03
N ILE A 45 12.14 26.18 -3.91
CA ILE A 45 12.06 27.34 -4.82
C ILE A 45 11.95 28.64 -4.02
N GLU A 46 11.09 28.67 -3.00
CA GLU A 46 10.87 29.86 -2.17
C GLU A 46 12.16 30.31 -1.47
N ARG A 47 12.90 29.36 -0.87
CA ARG A 47 14.18 29.66 -0.21
C ARG A 47 15.27 30.10 -1.19
N LEU A 48 15.38 29.46 -2.35
CA LEU A 48 16.35 29.86 -3.37
C LEU A 48 16.01 31.24 -3.97
N SER A 49 14.72 31.56 -4.10
CA SER A 49 14.27 32.83 -4.68
C SER A 49 14.80 34.06 -3.94
N LEU A 50 14.99 33.96 -2.61
CA LEU A 50 15.51 35.04 -1.77
C LEU A 50 16.97 35.39 -2.10
N ARG A 51 17.72 34.43 -2.64
CA ARG A 51 19.16 34.54 -2.96
C ARG A 51 19.41 34.76 -4.44
N LEU A 52 18.46 34.32 -5.27
CA LEU A 52 18.53 34.40 -6.73
C LEU A 52 17.64 35.51 -7.29
N LYS A 53 17.40 36.58 -6.51
CA LYS A 53 16.61 37.77 -6.91
C LYS A 53 15.27 37.41 -7.54
N SER A 54 14.56 36.46 -6.93
CA SER A 54 13.27 35.97 -7.43
C SER A 54 13.31 35.40 -8.86
N PHE A 55 14.47 34.88 -9.28
CA PHE A 55 14.70 34.36 -10.64
C PHE A 55 14.40 35.41 -11.72
N GLY A 56 14.81 36.66 -11.47
CA GLY A 56 14.57 37.79 -12.36
C GLY A 56 15.27 37.66 -13.72
N ASP A 57 16.45 37.05 -13.75
CA ASP A 57 17.26 36.81 -14.95
C ASP A 57 17.76 35.35 -14.99
N HIS A 58 17.81 34.73 -16.16
CA HIS A 58 18.39 33.40 -16.37
C HIS A 58 19.87 33.32 -15.94
N ASN A 59 20.62 34.42 -16.06
CA ASN A 59 22.00 34.48 -15.60
C ASN A 59 22.13 34.33 -14.08
N ASP A 60 21.07 34.59 -13.30
CA ASP A 60 21.08 34.32 -11.86
C ASP A 60 21.08 32.81 -11.58
N CYS A 61 20.72 31.96 -12.56
CA CYS A 61 20.69 30.49 -12.45
C CYS A 61 21.95 29.79 -12.98
N GLU A 62 23.04 30.52 -13.24
CA GLU A 62 24.34 29.91 -13.53
C GLU A 62 24.76 28.97 -12.39
N ILE A 63 25.40 27.84 -12.72
CA ILE A 63 25.71 26.75 -11.79
C ILE A 63 26.41 27.25 -10.52
N ASP A 64 27.41 28.13 -10.66
CA ASP A 64 28.13 28.69 -9.51
C ASP A 64 27.22 29.49 -8.57
N LYS A 65 26.27 30.26 -9.12
CA LYS A 65 25.31 31.04 -8.33
C LYS A 65 24.26 30.14 -7.68
N LEU A 66 23.81 29.09 -8.36
CA LEU A 66 22.91 28.09 -7.78
C LEU A 66 23.55 27.37 -6.60
N CYS A 67 24.81 26.94 -6.74
CA CYS A 67 25.54 26.27 -5.68
C CYS A 67 25.72 27.18 -4.46
N LEU A 68 26.12 28.44 -4.68
CA LEU A 68 26.24 29.42 -3.61
C LEU A 68 24.90 29.68 -2.92
N ALA A 69 23.82 29.90 -3.68
CA ALA A 69 22.49 30.12 -3.13
C ALA A 69 22.00 28.92 -2.31
N LEU A 70 22.31 27.68 -2.73
CA LEU A 70 21.98 26.49 -1.97
C LEU A 70 22.76 26.43 -0.65
N ILE A 71 24.09 26.64 -0.69
CA ILE A 71 24.94 26.61 0.49
C ILE A 71 24.50 27.68 1.51
N ASP A 72 24.20 28.89 1.03
CA ASP A 72 23.70 29.98 1.88
C ASP A 72 22.34 29.63 2.51
N ALA A 73 21.43 29.03 1.72
CA ALA A 73 20.12 28.60 2.23
C ALA A 73 20.23 27.48 3.26
N CYS A 74 21.12 26.52 3.04
CA CYS A 74 21.42 25.47 4.00
C CYS A 74 22.07 26.02 5.28
N SER A 75 22.97 26.99 5.17
CA SER A 75 23.67 27.54 6.34
C SER A 75 22.70 28.20 7.32
N GLU A 76 21.67 28.88 6.84
CA GLU A 76 20.61 29.46 7.69
C GLU A 76 19.72 28.44 8.39
N LEU A 77 19.71 27.18 7.95
CA LEU A 77 18.94 26.09 8.55
C LEU A 77 19.67 25.40 9.71
N VAL A 78 20.98 25.65 9.88
CA VAL A 78 21.79 25.03 10.92
C VAL A 78 21.45 25.65 12.28
N SER A 79 20.90 24.83 13.19
CA SER A 79 20.55 25.28 14.54
C SER A 79 21.76 25.36 15.47
N GLY A 80 22.73 24.45 15.28
CA GLY A 80 23.85 24.27 16.20
C GLY A 80 23.55 23.37 17.40
N ASP A 81 22.31 22.89 17.56
CA ASP A 81 21.88 22.12 18.74
C ASP A 81 22.36 20.65 18.70
N ASP A 82 22.13 19.97 17.58
CA ASP A 82 22.52 18.57 17.39
C ASP A 82 22.95 18.31 15.95
N PHE A 83 24.20 17.85 15.79
CA PHE A 83 24.79 17.62 14.48
C PHE A 83 23.97 16.65 13.61
N SER A 84 23.39 15.60 14.21
CA SER A 84 22.69 14.58 13.41
C SER A 84 21.33 15.09 12.93
N SER A 85 20.68 15.92 13.73
CA SER A 85 19.41 16.58 13.40
C SER A 85 19.63 17.62 12.30
N ASP A 86 20.66 18.47 12.43
CA ASP A 86 21.04 19.42 11.39
C ASP A 86 21.48 18.69 10.10
N GLU A 87 22.32 17.65 10.17
CA GLU A 87 22.72 16.83 9.01
C GLU A 87 21.50 16.23 8.29
N THR A 88 20.48 15.78 9.02
CA THR A 88 19.26 15.21 8.43
C THR A 88 18.45 16.30 7.72
N LEU A 89 18.21 17.42 8.39
CA LEU A 89 17.46 18.56 7.83
C LEU A 89 18.13 19.11 6.55
N ILE A 90 19.46 19.30 6.59
CA ILE A 90 20.22 19.79 5.43
C ILE A 90 20.22 18.74 4.31
N SER A 91 20.33 17.45 4.62
CA SER A 91 20.27 16.38 3.63
C SER A 91 18.93 16.35 2.90
N GLU A 92 17.82 16.53 3.61
CA GLU A 92 16.47 16.60 3.02
C GLU A 92 16.32 17.82 2.11
N PHE A 93 16.87 18.97 2.52
CA PHE A 93 16.81 20.19 1.70
C PHE A 93 17.67 20.09 0.42
N ILE A 94 18.88 19.55 0.51
CA ILE A 94 19.74 19.31 -0.67
C ILE A 94 19.10 18.27 -1.60
N ASP A 95 18.49 17.21 -1.06
CA ASP A 95 17.78 16.24 -1.90
C ASP A 95 16.57 16.89 -2.60
N SER A 96 15.83 17.77 -1.92
CA SER A 96 14.76 18.56 -2.54
C SER A 96 15.26 19.43 -3.70
N PHE A 97 16.44 20.04 -3.55
CA PHE A 97 17.09 20.78 -4.63
C PHE A 97 17.43 19.89 -5.82
N PHE A 98 18.07 18.73 -5.61
CA PHE A 98 18.33 17.77 -6.69
C PHE A 98 17.04 17.30 -7.36
N ASN A 99 15.99 17.08 -6.58
CA ASN A 99 14.67 16.72 -7.06
C ASN A 99 14.04 17.80 -7.94
N LEU A 100 14.23 19.07 -7.60
CA LEU A 100 13.85 20.20 -8.45
C LEU A 100 14.67 20.23 -9.75
N LEU A 101 15.98 19.97 -9.69
CA LEU A 101 16.83 19.89 -10.89
C LEU A 101 16.38 18.74 -11.81
N PHE A 102 16.12 17.55 -11.27
CA PHE A 102 15.57 16.42 -12.03
C PHE A 102 14.21 16.75 -12.66
N LEU A 103 13.33 17.42 -11.91
CA LEU A 103 12.00 17.80 -12.38
C LEU A 103 12.07 18.78 -13.56
N THR A 104 13.03 19.70 -13.54
CA THR A 104 13.16 20.77 -14.54
C THR A 104 13.95 20.35 -15.78
N SER A 105 15.01 19.56 -15.62
CA SER A 105 15.83 19.03 -16.73
C SER A 105 15.24 17.78 -17.41
N GLY A 106 14.34 17.06 -16.72
CA GLY A 106 13.88 15.74 -17.17
C GLY A 106 14.88 14.60 -16.91
N ALA A 107 16.03 14.89 -16.29
CA ALA A 107 16.94 13.87 -15.79
C ALA A 107 16.30 13.06 -14.65
N THR A 108 16.83 11.87 -14.37
CA THR A 108 16.37 11.05 -13.23
C THR A 108 17.54 10.44 -12.48
N ASP A 109 17.38 10.27 -11.17
CA ASP A 109 18.36 9.56 -10.33
C ASP A 109 18.73 8.18 -10.90
N ASN A 110 17.74 7.45 -11.45
CA ASN A 110 17.99 6.15 -12.06
C ASN A 110 18.90 6.22 -13.30
N ASN A 111 18.83 7.31 -14.06
CA ASN A 111 19.69 7.51 -15.23
C ASN A 111 21.10 7.96 -14.79
N LEU A 112 21.20 8.82 -13.77
CA LEU A 112 22.46 9.48 -13.40
C LEU A 112 23.26 8.77 -12.30
N LYS A 113 22.68 7.81 -11.57
CA LYS A 113 23.35 7.13 -10.45
C LYS A 113 24.67 6.44 -10.80
N ASN A 114 24.93 6.14 -12.07
CA ASN A 114 26.20 5.55 -12.52
C ASN A 114 27.12 6.57 -13.22
N HIS A 115 26.66 7.81 -13.43
CA HIS A 115 27.35 8.81 -14.25
C HIS A 115 28.23 9.74 -13.41
N PHE A 116 27.93 9.92 -12.12
CA PHE A 116 28.67 10.88 -11.31
C PHE A 116 30.17 10.56 -11.18
N LEU A 117 30.52 9.29 -10.99
CA LEU A 117 31.94 8.89 -11.01
C LEU A 117 32.61 9.08 -12.37
N ILE A 118 31.86 8.98 -13.46
CA ILE A 118 32.37 9.22 -14.82
C ILE A 118 32.66 10.71 -14.98
N LYS A 119 31.70 11.57 -14.60
CA LYS A 119 31.86 13.03 -14.58
C LYS A 119 33.11 13.46 -13.81
N LEU A 120 33.23 13.03 -12.55
CA LEU A 120 34.41 13.34 -11.73
C LEU A 120 35.72 12.90 -12.40
N LYS A 121 35.73 11.74 -13.06
CA LYS A 121 36.91 11.26 -13.78
C LYS A 121 37.23 12.12 -15.00
N ASP A 122 36.22 12.51 -15.78
CA ASP A 122 36.38 13.31 -16.98
C ASP A 122 36.87 14.73 -16.66
N ASP A 123 36.49 15.27 -15.49
CA ASP A 123 36.97 16.56 -14.98
C ASP A 123 38.26 16.46 -14.14
N GLU A 124 38.89 15.27 -14.11
CA GLU A 124 40.13 14.99 -13.34
C GLU A 124 40.01 15.24 -11.81
N ILE A 125 38.80 15.10 -11.26
CA ILE A 125 38.49 15.26 -9.83
C ILE A 125 38.64 13.93 -9.10
N ASN A 126 39.31 13.97 -7.95
CA ASN A 126 39.49 12.80 -7.10
C ASN A 126 38.15 12.33 -6.51
N PRO A 127 37.67 11.09 -6.78
CA PRO A 127 36.38 10.58 -6.31
C PRO A 127 36.34 10.18 -4.82
N MET A 128 37.21 10.76 -4.01
CA MET A 128 37.25 10.59 -2.57
C MET A 128 36.45 11.71 -1.92
N ILE A 129 35.47 11.39 -1.08
CA ILE A 129 34.58 12.37 -0.43
C ILE A 129 34.61 12.22 1.10
N PRO A 130 34.52 13.29 1.88
CA PRO A 130 34.42 13.20 3.33
C PRO A 130 33.16 12.47 3.76
N LYS A 131 33.33 11.49 4.66
CA LYS A 131 32.23 10.78 5.31
C LYS A 131 32.40 10.81 6.82
N ARG A 132 31.30 11.15 7.49
CA ARG A 132 31.21 11.16 8.95
C ARG A 132 31.34 9.75 9.52
N GLY A 133 32.18 9.61 10.55
CA GLY A 133 32.32 8.40 11.35
C GLY A 133 31.22 8.25 12.41
N PRO A 134 31.08 7.08 13.04
CA PRO A 134 29.97 6.76 13.95
C PRO A 134 30.05 7.41 15.34
N SER A 135 31.15 8.13 15.65
CA SER A 135 31.39 8.73 16.97
C SER A 135 30.51 9.96 17.20
N LYS A 136 29.84 10.02 18.36
CA LYS A 136 28.99 11.16 18.78
C LYS A 136 29.74 12.22 19.59
N LYS A 137 30.86 11.89 20.25
CA LYS A 137 31.60 12.83 21.13
C LYS A 137 32.56 13.74 20.37
N THR A 138 33.17 13.19 19.33
CA THR A 138 34.01 13.92 18.38
C THR A 138 33.54 13.51 17.00
N ILE A 139 33.12 14.48 16.20
CA ILE A 139 32.59 14.28 14.86
C ILE A 139 33.79 14.15 13.92
N LYS A 140 34.12 12.91 13.58
CA LYS A 140 35.30 12.61 12.75
C LYS A 140 34.90 12.42 11.29
N PHE A 141 35.62 13.05 10.39
CA PHE A 141 35.49 12.85 8.94
C PHE A 141 36.70 12.13 8.38
N LYS A 142 36.44 11.21 7.45
CA LYS A 142 37.47 10.50 6.69
C LYS A 142 37.11 10.52 5.22
N LEU A 143 38.12 10.60 4.37
CA LEU A 143 37.93 10.44 2.94
C LEU A 143 37.60 8.98 2.62
N VAL A 144 36.52 8.78 1.88
CA VAL A 144 36.10 7.47 1.38
C VAL A 144 35.89 7.54 -0.12
N GLN A 145 36.17 6.44 -0.80
CA GLN A 145 35.91 6.29 -2.23
C GLN A 145 34.40 6.29 -2.48
N LEU A 146 33.95 7.08 -3.45
CA LEU A 146 32.57 7.04 -3.90
C LEU A 146 32.23 5.66 -4.51
N PRO A 147 31.08 5.05 -4.16
CA PRO A 147 30.65 3.79 -4.75
C PRO A 147 30.37 3.90 -6.25
N SER A 148 30.52 2.80 -7.00
CA SER A 148 30.26 2.73 -8.45
C SER A 148 28.86 3.17 -8.86
N THR A 149 27.90 3.04 -7.95
CA THR A 149 26.52 3.51 -8.10
C THR A 149 26.19 4.42 -6.93
N THR A 150 25.87 5.66 -7.21
CA THR A 150 25.64 6.71 -6.21
C THR A 150 24.31 7.40 -6.47
N LYS A 151 23.34 7.19 -5.59
CA LYS A 151 22.02 7.83 -5.66
C LYS A 151 22.04 9.26 -5.10
N SER A 152 21.07 10.08 -5.49
CA SER A 152 20.94 11.47 -5.03
C SER A 152 20.86 11.59 -3.50
N ASP A 153 20.12 10.70 -2.84
CA ASP A 153 19.96 10.66 -1.37
C ASP A 153 21.27 10.39 -0.63
N TYR A 154 22.17 9.62 -1.24
CA TYR A 154 23.49 9.36 -0.70
C TYR A 154 24.41 10.57 -0.90
N ILE A 155 24.36 11.23 -2.05
CA ILE A 155 25.13 12.44 -2.33
C ILE A 155 24.68 13.59 -1.42
N SER A 156 23.37 13.84 -1.31
CA SER A 156 22.81 14.89 -0.48
C SER A 156 23.25 14.74 0.97
N LYS A 157 23.25 13.51 1.49
CA LYS A 157 23.73 13.20 2.85
C LYS A 157 25.21 13.50 3.06
N LEU A 158 26.07 13.18 2.09
CA LEU A 158 27.51 13.45 2.19
C LEU A 158 27.80 14.94 2.13
N LEU A 159 27.13 15.67 1.23
CA LEU A 159 27.25 17.12 1.11
C LEU A 159 26.71 17.82 2.37
N ALA A 160 25.58 17.37 2.91
CA ALA A 160 25.02 17.87 4.16
C ALA A 160 26.00 17.70 5.34
N GLY A 161 26.64 16.52 5.44
CA GLY A 161 27.68 16.27 6.43
C GLY A 161 28.86 17.23 6.29
N CYS A 162 29.30 17.53 5.07
CA CYS A 162 30.36 18.50 4.82
C CYS A 162 29.95 19.91 5.23
N LEU A 163 28.74 20.35 4.86
CA LEU A 163 28.21 21.67 5.20
C LEU A 163 28.12 21.88 6.70
N VAL A 164 27.43 20.97 7.41
CA VAL A 164 27.24 21.07 8.86
C VAL A 164 28.59 20.93 9.58
N GLY A 165 29.47 20.06 9.07
CA GLY A 165 30.83 19.91 9.60
C GLY A 165 31.73 21.13 9.41
N SER A 166 31.49 21.93 8.38
CA SER A 166 32.19 23.19 8.13
C SER A 166 31.58 24.39 8.86
N HIS A 167 30.40 24.23 9.47
CA HIS A 167 29.69 25.32 10.13
C HIS A 167 30.35 25.74 11.45
N GLU A 168 30.35 27.05 11.75
CA GLU A 168 31.03 27.61 12.92
C GLU A 168 30.53 27.03 14.26
N ALA A 169 29.23 26.70 14.33
CA ALA A 169 28.59 26.10 15.51
C ALA A 169 29.25 24.77 15.93
N TYR A 170 29.86 24.03 15.00
CA TYR A 170 30.45 22.72 15.26
C TYR A 170 31.98 22.69 15.18
N ALA A 171 32.63 23.83 14.92
CA ALA A 171 34.07 23.92 14.66
C ALA A 171 34.95 23.27 15.76
N GLN A 172 34.52 23.31 17.02
CA GLN A 172 35.28 22.73 18.15
C GLN A 172 35.15 21.20 18.26
N ASN A 173 34.12 20.61 17.65
CA ASN A 173 33.76 19.20 17.80
C ASN A 173 34.09 18.36 16.56
N VAL A 174 34.47 19.02 15.46
CA VAL A 174 34.76 18.40 14.16
C VAL A 174 36.26 18.21 13.96
N VAL A 175 36.65 17.02 13.52
CA VAL A 175 38.04 16.67 13.21
C VAL A 175 38.10 15.91 11.89
N THR A 176 39.05 16.25 11.03
CA THR A 176 39.32 15.55 9.76
C THR A 176 40.57 14.66 9.89
N GLU A 177 40.52 13.45 9.35
CA GLU A 177 41.66 12.51 9.29
C GLU A 177 41.81 11.96 7.85
N PRO A 178 42.81 12.39 7.04
CA PRO A 178 43.85 13.41 7.29
C PRO A 178 43.27 14.83 7.41
N LEU A 179 44.11 15.86 7.64
CA LEU A 179 43.65 17.25 7.64
C LEU A 179 43.24 17.68 6.22
N PHE A 180 41.97 18.05 6.06
CA PHE A 180 41.38 18.61 4.84
C PHE A 180 40.22 19.55 5.19
N ASP A 181 39.82 20.40 4.23
CA ASP A 181 38.72 21.36 4.38
C ASP A 181 37.40 20.77 3.88
N LEU A 182 36.38 20.69 4.75
CA LEU A 182 35.07 20.15 4.37
C LEU A 182 34.32 21.06 3.39
N TYR A 183 34.50 22.37 3.46
CA TYR A 183 33.82 23.34 2.61
C TYR A 183 34.33 23.25 1.16
N GLU A 184 35.62 23.03 0.96
CA GLU A 184 36.18 22.82 -0.39
C GLU A 184 35.56 21.60 -1.08
N TYR A 185 35.44 20.47 -0.37
CA TYR A 185 34.80 19.27 -0.91
C TYR A 185 33.30 19.50 -1.15
N LEU A 186 32.60 20.19 -0.27
CA LEU A 186 31.21 20.58 -0.48
C LEU A 186 31.05 21.36 -1.79
N ALA A 187 31.83 22.43 -1.97
CA ALA A 187 31.73 23.31 -3.13
C ALA A 187 32.02 22.56 -4.45
N VAL A 188 33.10 21.77 -4.48
CA VAL A 188 33.48 21.00 -5.67
C VAL A 188 32.42 19.95 -6.00
N PHE A 189 32.07 19.08 -5.06
CA PHE A 189 31.15 17.97 -5.36
C PHE A 189 29.73 18.44 -5.63
N LEU A 190 29.26 19.52 -4.97
CA LEU A 190 27.97 20.12 -5.28
C LEU A 190 27.96 20.71 -6.70
N LYS A 191 29.01 21.42 -7.10
CA LYS A 191 29.15 21.97 -8.44
C LYS A 191 29.16 20.87 -9.50
N GLU A 192 29.94 19.81 -9.29
CA GLU A 192 30.01 18.70 -10.25
C GLU A 192 28.70 17.94 -10.36
N TYR A 193 28.03 17.70 -9.23
CA TYR A 193 26.73 17.01 -9.27
C TYR A 193 25.65 17.88 -9.92
N THR A 194 25.67 19.20 -9.67
CA THR A 194 24.74 20.14 -10.32
C THR A 194 25.01 20.24 -11.82
N SER A 195 26.28 20.31 -12.22
CA SER A 195 26.70 20.34 -13.63
C SER A 195 26.41 19.05 -14.37
N LEU A 196 26.36 17.91 -13.68
CA LEU A 196 25.94 16.64 -14.25
C LEU A 196 24.44 16.63 -14.60
N ILE A 197 23.62 17.35 -13.83
CA ILE A 197 22.16 17.39 -14.02
C ILE A 197 21.77 18.48 -15.03
N LEU A 198 22.42 19.64 -14.94
CA LEU A 198 22.27 20.77 -15.85
C LEU A 198 23.47 20.77 -16.81
N GLU A 199 23.42 19.91 -17.83
CA GLU A 199 24.55 19.64 -18.73
C GLU A 199 24.83 20.81 -19.67
N ASP A 200 23.78 21.49 -20.13
CA ASP A 200 23.83 22.58 -21.08
C ASP A 200 22.96 23.80 -20.69
N GLN A 201 22.96 24.80 -21.57
CA GLN A 201 22.25 26.06 -21.34
C GLN A 201 20.72 25.91 -21.44
N ASP A 202 20.23 24.94 -22.22
CA ASP A 202 18.79 24.70 -22.36
C ASP A 202 18.23 24.18 -21.02
N GLU A 203 18.93 23.31 -20.30
CA GLU A 203 18.47 22.87 -18.97
C GLU A 203 18.49 24.00 -17.94
N ILE A 204 19.50 24.88 -17.96
CA ILE A 204 19.54 26.07 -17.10
C ILE A 204 18.35 27.00 -17.43
N MET A 205 18.05 27.19 -18.72
CA MET A 205 16.88 27.97 -19.15
C MET A 205 15.57 27.32 -18.72
N GLN A 206 15.44 25.99 -18.75
CA GLN A 206 14.26 25.27 -18.29
C GLN A 206 14.06 25.44 -16.78
N PHE A 207 15.13 25.26 -15.99
CA PHE A 207 15.12 25.51 -14.55
C PHE A 207 14.65 26.93 -14.24
N TRP A 208 15.29 27.93 -14.87
CA TRP A 208 14.92 29.34 -14.70
C TRP A 208 13.47 29.60 -15.09
N ALA A 209 13.01 29.11 -16.25
CA ALA A 209 11.67 29.34 -16.75
C ALA A 209 10.60 28.80 -15.79
N ILE A 210 10.81 27.61 -15.23
CA ILE A 210 9.90 26.99 -14.26
C ILE A 210 9.89 27.77 -12.95
N CYS A 211 11.06 28.06 -12.37
CA CYS A 211 11.17 28.76 -11.10
C CYS A 211 10.69 30.22 -11.17
N SER A 212 11.02 30.95 -12.24
CA SER A 212 10.54 32.32 -12.47
C SER A 212 9.02 32.35 -12.66
N SER A 213 8.46 31.37 -13.38
CA SER A 213 7.00 31.23 -13.54
C SER A 213 6.31 30.90 -12.21
N TYR A 214 6.90 30.01 -11.39
CA TYR A 214 6.39 29.71 -10.05
C TYR A 214 6.25 30.98 -9.20
N ILE A 215 7.31 31.79 -9.13
CA ILE A 215 7.30 33.03 -8.33
C ILE A 215 6.27 34.03 -8.87
N ARG A 216 6.24 34.26 -10.19
CA ARG A 216 5.29 35.20 -10.80
C ARG A 216 3.82 34.80 -10.61
N LEU A 217 3.52 33.50 -10.63
CA LEU A 217 2.15 33.00 -10.39
C LEU A 217 1.71 33.22 -8.94
N ASN A 218 2.65 33.15 -8.00
CA ASN A 218 2.40 33.33 -6.57
C ASN A 218 2.46 34.79 -6.10
N ASP A 219 2.98 35.71 -6.91
CA ASP A 219 2.98 37.16 -6.65
C ASP A 219 1.59 37.82 -6.84
N THR A 220 0.56 37.02 -7.15
CA THR A 220 -0.83 37.50 -7.22
C THR A 220 -1.45 37.55 -5.81
N GLN A 221 -2.26 38.57 -5.50
CA GLN A 221 -2.92 38.77 -4.19
C GLN A 221 -3.93 37.67 -3.78
N ASN A 222 -3.91 36.51 -4.42
CA ASN A 222 -4.79 35.38 -4.11
C ASN A 222 -4.12 34.48 -3.06
N GLU A 223 -4.90 34.00 -2.08
CA GLU A 223 -4.44 33.01 -1.09
C GLU A 223 -4.13 31.61 -1.70
N ILE A 224 -4.26 31.46 -3.02
CA ILE A 224 -4.09 30.20 -3.73
C ILE A 224 -2.66 30.16 -4.30
N ASN A 225 -1.86 29.18 -3.87
CA ASN A 225 -0.54 28.91 -4.44
C ASN A 225 -0.66 28.35 -5.87
N MET A 226 -0.75 29.25 -6.85
CA MET A 226 -0.87 28.93 -8.27
C MET A 226 0.41 28.29 -8.83
N GLY A 227 1.58 28.65 -8.29
CA GLY A 227 2.86 28.05 -8.64
C GLY A 227 2.90 26.54 -8.35
N LYS A 228 2.28 26.09 -7.26
CA LYS A 228 2.12 24.66 -6.96
C LYS A 228 1.38 23.92 -8.07
N TYR A 229 0.33 24.52 -8.65
CA TYR A 229 -0.41 23.89 -9.75
C TYR A 229 0.39 23.77 -11.04
N LEU A 230 1.32 24.69 -11.31
CA LEU A 230 2.27 24.58 -12.42
C LEU A 230 3.14 23.33 -12.26
N LEU A 231 3.65 23.09 -11.05
CA LEU A 231 4.58 21.99 -10.75
C LEU A 231 3.89 20.61 -10.66
N ASN A 232 2.62 20.56 -10.28
CA ASN A 232 1.86 19.32 -10.08
C ASN A 232 1.99 18.33 -11.25
N SER A 233 1.91 18.80 -12.50
CA SER A 233 1.96 17.92 -13.68
C SER A 233 3.31 17.22 -13.79
N CYS A 234 4.41 17.96 -13.66
CA CYS A 234 5.77 17.41 -13.70
C CYS A 234 6.04 16.48 -12.50
N THR A 235 5.61 16.88 -11.30
CA THR A 235 5.74 16.06 -10.09
C THR A 235 4.99 14.74 -10.23
N ILE A 236 3.79 14.72 -10.83
CA ILE A 236 3.05 13.48 -11.11
C ILE A 236 3.91 12.51 -11.94
N PHE A 237 4.52 12.97 -13.03
CA PHE A 237 5.36 12.10 -13.87
C PHE A 237 6.58 11.58 -13.13
N LYS A 238 7.23 12.43 -12.31
CA LYS A 238 8.37 12.03 -11.47
C LYS A 238 7.99 10.91 -10.49
N VAL A 239 6.90 11.08 -9.74
CA VAL A 239 6.52 10.14 -8.67
C VAL A 239 5.69 8.96 -9.16
N ARG A 240 5.19 8.95 -10.40
CA ARG A 240 4.27 7.91 -10.92
C ARG A 240 4.83 6.51 -10.82
N GLY A 241 6.10 6.28 -11.18
CA GLY A 241 6.76 4.98 -11.04
C GLY A 241 6.87 4.56 -9.57
N SER A 242 7.27 5.53 -8.73
CA SER A 242 7.17 5.53 -7.26
C SER A 242 5.88 4.91 -6.72
N VAL A 243 4.80 5.64 -6.98
CA VAL A 243 3.45 5.36 -6.49
C VAL A 243 2.89 4.07 -7.08
N SER A 244 3.22 3.75 -8.33
CA SER A 244 2.75 2.50 -8.95
C SER A 244 3.39 1.27 -8.32
N ALA A 245 4.66 1.36 -7.90
CA ALA A 245 5.35 0.28 -7.21
C ALA A 245 4.81 0.06 -5.79
N SER A 246 4.60 1.14 -5.02
CA SER A 246 3.99 1.03 -3.67
C SER A 246 2.51 0.68 -3.72
N GLY A 247 1.81 1.06 -4.80
CA GLY A 247 0.39 0.78 -5.00
C GLY A 247 0.04 -0.71 -5.06
N GLY A 248 1.02 -1.58 -5.32
CA GLY A 248 0.85 -3.03 -5.27
C GLY A 248 0.49 -3.58 -3.88
N HIS A 249 0.87 -2.88 -2.80
CA HIS A 249 0.57 -3.29 -1.42
C HIS A 249 -0.78 -2.76 -0.89
N ILE A 250 -1.35 -1.74 -1.54
CA ILE A 250 -2.65 -1.17 -1.15
C ILE A 250 -3.77 -2.24 -1.07
N PRO A 251 -3.93 -3.18 -2.04
CA PRO A 251 -4.91 -4.26 -1.92
C PRO A 251 -4.72 -5.09 -0.66
N GLU A 252 -3.47 -5.39 -0.29
CA GLU A 252 -3.13 -6.17 0.90
C GLU A 252 -3.49 -5.41 2.17
N ASP A 253 -3.24 -4.11 2.23
CA ASP A 253 -3.60 -3.26 3.37
C ASP A 253 -5.11 -3.16 3.53
N ILE A 254 -5.85 -3.01 2.42
CA ILE A 254 -7.32 -3.08 2.41
C ILE A 254 -7.79 -4.44 2.94
N LEU A 255 -7.15 -5.54 2.53
CA LEU A 255 -7.49 -6.87 3.04
C LEU A 255 -7.25 -6.93 4.56
N ARG A 256 -6.08 -6.51 5.06
CA ARG A 256 -5.77 -6.46 6.50
C ARG A 256 -6.80 -5.63 7.28
N GLU A 257 -7.19 -4.47 6.77
CA GLU A 257 -8.25 -3.63 7.37
C GLU A 257 -9.59 -4.38 7.47
N LYS A 258 -10.00 -5.06 6.40
CA LYS A 258 -11.24 -5.85 6.37
C LYS A 258 -11.18 -7.06 7.31
N LEU A 259 -10.03 -7.74 7.39
CA LEU A 259 -9.80 -8.85 8.32
C LEU A 259 -9.90 -8.37 9.77
N ASN A 260 -9.35 -7.19 10.09
CA ASN A 260 -9.52 -6.56 11.40
C ASN A 260 -10.99 -6.22 11.69
N LYS A 261 -11.73 -5.65 10.72
CA LYS A 261 -13.15 -5.32 10.87
C LYS A 261 -13.99 -6.56 11.25
N ILE A 262 -13.70 -7.72 10.67
CA ILE A 262 -14.39 -8.98 11.01
C ILE A 262 -13.87 -9.65 12.30
N GLY A 263 -12.86 -9.07 12.95
CA GLY A 263 -12.32 -9.48 14.25
C GLY A 263 -11.11 -10.40 14.20
N LEU A 264 -10.49 -10.63 13.03
CA LEU A 264 -9.28 -11.46 12.97
C LEU A 264 -8.06 -10.70 13.49
N ARG A 265 -7.12 -11.43 14.11
CA ARG A 265 -5.94 -10.87 14.76
C ARG A 265 -4.69 -10.96 13.89
N PRO A 266 -3.90 -9.88 13.80
CA PRO A 266 -2.61 -9.90 13.10
C PRO A 266 -1.63 -10.85 13.78
N ASN A 267 -0.77 -11.46 12.97
CA ASN A 267 0.25 -12.47 13.34
C ASN A 267 -0.29 -13.76 14.00
N THR A 268 -1.61 -13.90 14.13
CA THR A 268 -2.27 -15.10 14.67
C THR A 268 -3.24 -15.69 13.67
N ASP A 269 -4.25 -14.92 13.27
CA ASP A 269 -5.25 -15.39 12.31
C ASP A 269 -4.81 -15.09 10.86
N TYR A 270 -4.05 -14.02 10.65
CA TYR A 270 -3.40 -13.69 9.38
C TYR A 270 -1.98 -13.10 9.61
N ASN A 271 -1.12 -13.11 8.61
CA ASN A 271 0.26 -12.59 8.65
C ASN A 271 0.35 -11.13 8.18
N LEU A 272 1.35 -10.38 8.68
CA LEU A 272 1.62 -9.00 8.24
C LEU A 272 2.57 -8.91 7.05
N ASN A 273 3.52 -9.84 6.96
CA ASN A 273 4.51 -9.92 5.89
C ASN A 273 4.40 -11.27 5.17
N ASP A 274 4.92 -11.37 3.95
CA ASP A 274 4.96 -12.61 3.17
C ASP A 274 5.44 -13.81 3.99
N VAL A 275 4.75 -14.94 3.84
CA VAL A 275 5.11 -16.18 4.53
C VAL A 275 5.90 -17.07 3.61
N ILE A 276 7.16 -17.30 3.95
CA ILE A 276 8.02 -18.25 3.24
C ILE A 276 7.59 -19.67 3.60
N VAL A 277 7.06 -20.39 2.62
CA VAL A 277 6.72 -21.82 2.72
C VAL A 277 7.98 -22.67 2.60
N GLY A 278 8.98 -22.23 1.84
CA GLY A 278 10.30 -22.86 1.78
C GLY A 278 11.10 -22.53 0.54
N GLU A 279 12.25 -23.17 0.41
CA GLU A 279 13.18 -23.00 -0.72
C GLU A 279 13.16 -24.24 -1.62
N GLN A 280 13.06 -24.01 -2.93
CA GLN A 280 13.09 -25.05 -3.95
C GLN A 280 14.30 -24.84 -4.86
N VAL A 281 15.11 -25.90 -5.06
CA VAL A 281 16.20 -25.87 -6.05
C VAL A 281 15.62 -26.14 -7.42
N VAL A 282 15.74 -25.17 -8.33
CA VAL A 282 15.24 -25.26 -9.70
C VAL A 282 16.43 -25.15 -10.67
N GLN A 283 16.43 -25.94 -11.73
CA GLN A 283 17.44 -25.87 -12.78
C GLN A 283 16.93 -24.98 -13.92
N GLU A 284 17.53 -23.81 -14.10
CA GLU A 284 17.07 -22.80 -15.07
C GLU A 284 18.28 -22.34 -15.89
N GLY A 285 18.24 -22.58 -17.22
CA GLY A 285 19.38 -22.29 -18.11
C GLY A 285 20.66 -23.06 -17.76
N GLY A 286 20.54 -24.29 -17.25
CA GLY A 286 21.68 -25.15 -16.88
C GLY A 286 22.34 -24.81 -15.53
N LYS A 287 21.94 -23.75 -14.84
CA LYS A 287 22.42 -23.39 -13.50
C LYS A 287 21.39 -23.74 -12.43
N ARG A 288 21.86 -24.23 -11.28
CA ARG A 288 21.01 -24.43 -10.09
C ARG A 288 20.72 -23.07 -9.46
N LYS A 289 19.44 -22.70 -9.37
CA LYS A 289 18.97 -21.53 -8.63
C LYS A 289 18.07 -21.99 -7.50
N ILE A 290 18.22 -21.37 -6.32
CA ILE A 290 17.30 -21.53 -5.21
C ILE A 290 16.19 -20.50 -5.42
N LYS A 291 14.94 -20.95 -5.53
CA LYS A 291 13.77 -20.07 -5.56
C LYS A 291 13.00 -20.23 -4.25
N THR A 292 12.79 -19.13 -3.55
CA THR A 292 11.93 -19.06 -2.37
C THR A 292 10.46 -19.07 -2.82
N ARG A 293 9.63 -19.84 -2.13
CA ARG A 293 8.18 -19.90 -2.31
C ARG A 293 7.53 -19.19 -1.14
N ALA A 294 6.83 -18.11 -1.43
CA ALA A 294 6.13 -17.30 -0.44
C ALA A 294 4.69 -17.05 -0.89
N TYR A 295 3.83 -16.73 0.07
CA TYR A 295 2.46 -16.28 -0.16
C TYR A 295 2.23 -15.00 0.64
N ASP A 296 1.44 -14.11 0.06
CA ASP A 296 1.14 -12.81 0.67
C ASP A 296 0.27 -13.00 1.91
N PHE A 297 -0.66 -13.97 1.89
CA PHE A 297 -1.43 -14.36 3.08
C PHE A 297 -1.59 -15.87 3.27
N ILE A 298 -1.57 -16.30 4.54
CA ILE A 298 -2.00 -17.62 4.98
C ILE A 298 -3.04 -17.47 6.10
N LEU A 299 -4.23 -18.05 5.94
CA LEU A 299 -5.31 -18.00 6.92
C LEU A 299 -5.89 -19.39 7.24
N PRO A 300 -6.04 -19.78 8.51
CA PRO A 300 -5.44 -19.14 9.67
C PRO A 300 -3.91 -19.32 9.67
N PHE A 301 -3.20 -18.30 10.16
CA PHE A 301 -1.73 -18.28 10.12
C PHE A 301 -1.08 -19.15 11.20
N ASN A 302 -1.14 -18.70 12.45
CA ASN A 302 -0.45 -19.28 13.62
C ASN A 302 -1.42 -19.68 14.74
N VAL A 303 -2.63 -20.12 14.36
CA VAL A 303 -3.59 -20.65 15.33
C VAL A 303 -3.08 -21.98 15.90
N LYS A 304 -2.95 -22.02 17.22
CA LYS A 304 -2.44 -23.19 17.96
C LYS A 304 -3.28 -24.43 17.66
N ASN A 305 -2.62 -25.55 17.38
CA ASN A 305 -3.23 -26.84 17.09
C ASN A 305 -4.20 -26.82 15.88
N TRP A 306 -4.03 -25.89 14.94
CA TRP A 306 -4.84 -25.86 13.73
C TRP A 306 -4.52 -27.02 12.78
N GLU A 307 -3.24 -27.26 12.54
CA GLU A 307 -2.80 -28.33 11.65
C GLU A 307 -3.16 -29.71 12.21
N PRO A 308 -3.63 -30.65 11.37
CA PRO A 308 -3.56 -30.67 9.91
C PRO A 308 -4.78 -30.10 9.16
N LYS A 309 -5.65 -29.30 9.82
CA LYS A 309 -6.81 -28.69 9.16
C LYS A 309 -6.37 -27.80 7.97
N PRO A 310 -7.23 -27.65 6.93
CA PRO A 310 -6.92 -26.81 5.78
C PRO A 310 -6.56 -25.37 6.16
N LYS A 311 -5.63 -24.79 5.42
CA LYS A 311 -5.30 -23.34 5.43
C LYS A 311 -5.57 -22.76 4.05
N LEU A 312 -6.05 -21.53 4.01
CA LEU A 312 -6.14 -20.71 2.81
C LEU A 312 -4.75 -20.15 2.50
N PHE A 313 -4.26 -20.39 1.30
CA PHE A 313 -3.03 -19.79 0.77
C PHE A 313 -3.44 -18.79 -0.30
N ILE A 314 -3.10 -17.52 -0.09
CA ILE A 314 -3.59 -16.41 -0.89
C ILE A 314 -2.42 -15.68 -1.53
N GLN A 315 -2.52 -15.50 -2.85
CA GLN A 315 -1.69 -14.60 -3.62
C GLN A 315 -2.51 -13.39 -4.03
N SER A 316 -2.01 -12.20 -3.73
CA SER A 316 -2.54 -10.90 -4.11
C SER A 316 -1.97 -10.47 -5.44
N GLN A 317 -2.85 -10.14 -6.38
CA GLN A 317 -2.48 -9.66 -7.70
C GLN A 317 -3.43 -8.55 -8.12
N PHE A 318 -2.95 -7.31 -8.06
CA PHE A 318 -3.69 -6.14 -8.53
C PHE A 318 -3.03 -5.52 -9.76
N TYR A 319 -3.73 -5.51 -10.90
CA TYR A 319 -3.19 -4.94 -12.15
C TYR A 319 -3.97 -3.70 -12.58
N ALA A 320 -3.38 -2.51 -12.36
CA ALA A 320 -3.99 -1.22 -12.71
C ALA A 320 -3.83 -0.81 -14.19
N GLY A 321 -2.96 -1.49 -14.96
CA GLY A 321 -2.60 -1.13 -16.35
C GLY A 321 -1.96 -2.29 -17.12
N ASP A 322 -1.47 -2.02 -18.34
CA ASP A 322 -0.85 -3.04 -19.18
C ASP A 322 0.65 -3.21 -18.88
N SER A 323 1.01 -4.37 -18.36
CA SER A 323 2.40 -4.83 -18.46
C SER A 323 2.38 -6.32 -18.76
N GLY A 324 2.04 -6.64 -20.02
CA GLY A 324 1.89 -8.02 -20.51
C GLY A 324 3.14 -8.91 -20.37
N SER A 325 4.31 -8.36 -20.02
CA SER A 325 5.53 -9.15 -19.77
C SER A 325 5.59 -9.84 -18.39
N VAL A 326 4.67 -9.51 -17.49
CA VAL A 326 4.63 -10.06 -16.12
C VAL A 326 3.83 -11.36 -16.07
N SER A 327 2.83 -11.55 -16.94
CA SER A 327 1.76 -12.53 -16.72
C SER A 327 2.10 -13.99 -16.99
N HIS A 328 2.77 -14.32 -18.10
CA HIS A 328 3.19 -15.70 -18.37
C HIS A 328 4.14 -16.25 -17.30
N LYS A 329 4.97 -15.38 -16.71
CA LYS A 329 5.85 -15.76 -15.60
C LYS A 329 5.07 -16.07 -14.33
N VAL A 330 3.91 -15.45 -14.11
CA VAL A 330 3.12 -15.60 -12.89
C VAL A 330 2.29 -16.89 -12.92
N VAL A 331 1.65 -17.21 -14.05
CA VAL A 331 0.85 -18.46 -14.18
C VAL A 331 1.70 -19.70 -13.93
N ASP A 332 2.88 -19.78 -14.57
CA ASP A 332 3.83 -20.89 -14.38
C ASP A 332 4.40 -20.92 -12.95
N GLN A 333 4.67 -19.75 -12.36
CA GLN A 333 5.10 -19.65 -10.97
C GLN A 333 4.03 -20.16 -10.02
N THR A 334 2.77 -19.76 -10.19
CA THR A 334 1.64 -20.22 -9.37
C THR A 334 1.51 -21.73 -9.41
N GLN A 335 1.56 -22.36 -10.59
CA GLN A 335 1.47 -23.82 -10.69
C GLN A 335 2.61 -24.51 -9.95
N SER A 336 3.86 -24.03 -10.13
CA SER A 336 5.03 -24.61 -9.45
C SER A 336 5.00 -24.40 -7.93
N SER A 337 4.52 -23.25 -7.47
CA SER A 337 4.40 -22.90 -6.05
C SER A 337 3.35 -23.76 -5.36
N ARG A 338 2.19 -23.97 -6.00
CA ARG A 338 1.12 -24.79 -5.44
C ARG A 338 1.54 -26.25 -5.28
N ALA A 339 2.23 -26.81 -6.27
CA ALA A 339 2.75 -28.18 -6.19
C ALA A 339 3.70 -28.35 -4.99
N PHE A 340 4.65 -27.41 -4.82
CA PHE A 340 5.56 -27.39 -3.66
C PHE A 340 4.82 -27.22 -2.32
N THR A 341 3.82 -26.34 -2.28
CA THR A 341 3.02 -26.13 -1.06
C THR A 341 2.25 -27.38 -0.67
N LEU A 342 1.66 -28.10 -1.62
CA LEU A 342 0.90 -29.33 -1.35
C LEU A 342 1.76 -30.47 -0.78
N GLU A 343 3.07 -30.49 -1.05
CA GLU A 343 4.00 -31.44 -0.41
C GLU A 343 4.12 -31.20 1.10
N LYS A 344 4.03 -29.94 1.54
CA LYS A 344 4.14 -29.56 2.97
C LYS A 344 2.79 -29.46 3.66
N TYR A 345 1.78 -28.99 2.92
CA TYR A 345 0.42 -28.76 3.38
C TYR A 345 -0.55 -29.50 2.45
N PRO A 346 -0.75 -30.82 2.63
CA PRO A 346 -1.61 -31.61 1.74
C PRO A 346 -3.08 -31.15 1.71
N THR A 347 -3.51 -30.42 2.74
CA THR A 347 -4.85 -29.84 2.88
C THR A 347 -4.91 -28.36 2.47
N ALA A 348 -3.85 -27.82 1.83
CA ALA A 348 -3.82 -26.44 1.36
C ALA A 348 -4.95 -26.14 0.39
N ARG A 349 -5.61 -25.00 0.61
CA ARG A 349 -6.68 -24.48 -0.24
C ARG A 349 -6.22 -23.15 -0.84
N PHE A 350 -6.06 -23.09 -2.16
CA PHE A 350 -5.55 -21.89 -2.83
C PHE A 350 -6.70 -20.96 -3.21
N VAL A 351 -6.62 -19.71 -2.76
CA VAL A 351 -7.63 -18.69 -3.03
C VAL A 351 -6.93 -17.47 -3.61
N GLU A 352 -7.34 -17.00 -4.78
CA GLU A 352 -6.67 -15.88 -5.45
C GLU A 352 -7.29 -14.53 -5.08
N TYR A 353 -6.50 -13.55 -4.70
CA TYR A 353 -6.96 -12.18 -4.50
C TYR A 353 -6.63 -11.36 -5.75
N LEU A 354 -7.57 -11.32 -6.70
CA LEU A 354 -7.38 -10.79 -8.04
C LEU A 354 -8.28 -9.58 -8.24
N ASP A 355 -7.75 -8.42 -8.61
CA ASP A 355 -8.55 -7.25 -8.96
C ASP A 355 -7.76 -6.31 -9.92
N GLY A 356 -8.41 -5.29 -10.47
CA GLY A 356 -7.77 -4.28 -11.31
C GLY A 356 -8.11 -4.35 -12.80
N ALA A 357 -8.02 -3.18 -13.46
CA ALA A 357 -8.40 -2.97 -14.86
C ALA A 357 -7.63 -3.84 -15.88
N GLY A 358 -6.42 -4.28 -15.55
CA GLY A 358 -5.60 -5.14 -16.42
C GLY A 358 -6.28 -6.48 -16.73
N TYR A 359 -7.02 -7.04 -15.77
CA TYR A 359 -7.75 -8.31 -15.95
C TYR A 359 -8.98 -8.22 -16.82
N TYR A 360 -9.55 -7.02 -16.97
CA TYR A 360 -10.62 -6.78 -17.95
C TYR A 360 -10.08 -6.69 -19.38
N ALA A 361 -8.83 -6.25 -19.53
CA ALA A 361 -8.21 -5.98 -20.82
C ALA A 361 -7.10 -7.01 -21.13
N SER A 362 -5.83 -6.60 -20.99
CA SER A 362 -4.66 -7.34 -21.47
C SER A 362 -4.46 -8.70 -20.81
N LEU A 363 -4.95 -8.90 -19.58
CA LEU A 363 -4.76 -10.12 -18.78
C LEU A 363 -6.01 -11.01 -18.71
N ARG A 364 -7.00 -10.80 -19.59
CA ARG A 364 -8.26 -11.56 -19.57
C ARG A 364 -8.06 -13.06 -19.77
N GLY A 365 -7.19 -13.44 -20.71
CA GLY A 365 -6.84 -14.84 -20.94
C GLY A 365 -6.18 -15.48 -19.74
N ASP A 366 -5.26 -14.77 -19.08
CA ASP A 366 -4.57 -15.24 -17.89
C ASP A 366 -5.53 -15.42 -16.70
N LEU A 367 -6.46 -14.48 -16.49
CA LEU A 367 -7.53 -14.63 -15.51
C LEU A 367 -8.34 -15.90 -15.77
N GLN A 368 -8.77 -16.11 -17.01
CA GLN A 368 -9.53 -17.31 -17.39
C GLN A 368 -8.74 -18.59 -17.10
N HIS A 369 -7.45 -18.62 -17.40
CA HIS A 369 -6.58 -19.77 -17.11
C HIS A 369 -6.43 -20.01 -15.59
N MET A 370 -6.21 -18.97 -14.79
CA MET A 370 -6.09 -19.09 -13.33
C MET A 370 -7.37 -19.61 -12.67
N LEU A 371 -8.54 -19.13 -13.13
CA LEU A 371 -9.84 -19.60 -12.63
C LEU A 371 -10.17 -21.03 -13.06
N ALA A 372 -9.62 -21.49 -14.19
CA ALA A 372 -9.82 -22.84 -14.70
C ALA A 372 -8.92 -23.90 -14.04
N PHE A 373 -7.92 -23.52 -13.24
CA PHE A 373 -7.07 -24.49 -12.54
C PHE A 373 -7.88 -25.32 -11.56
N SER A 374 -7.72 -26.65 -11.62
CA SER A 374 -8.44 -27.59 -10.76
C SER A 374 -8.13 -27.44 -9.26
N ASN A 375 -7.03 -26.77 -8.93
CA ASN A 375 -6.62 -26.48 -7.54
C ASN A 375 -6.84 -25.01 -7.16
N THR A 376 -7.41 -24.16 -8.02
CA THR A 376 -7.95 -22.86 -7.59
C THR A 376 -9.29 -23.11 -6.93
N ALA A 377 -9.36 -22.89 -5.62
CA ALA A 377 -10.58 -23.15 -4.86
C ALA A 377 -11.62 -22.04 -5.01
N SER A 378 -11.16 -20.78 -5.02
CA SER A 378 -11.96 -19.60 -5.26
C SER A 378 -11.06 -18.41 -5.60
N PHE A 379 -11.67 -17.28 -5.91
CA PHE A 379 -11.02 -15.97 -5.95
C PHE A 379 -11.88 -14.95 -5.21
N PHE A 380 -11.30 -13.81 -4.89
CA PHE A 380 -12.05 -12.62 -4.44
C PHE A 380 -11.37 -11.34 -4.95
N GLN A 381 -12.17 -10.27 -4.99
CA GLN A 381 -11.82 -8.90 -5.31
C GLN A 381 -11.97 -8.03 -4.07
N VAL A 382 -11.51 -6.77 -4.11
CA VAL A 382 -11.66 -5.82 -3.00
C VAL A 382 -13.11 -5.76 -2.50
N LYS A 383 -14.05 -5.67 -3.45
CA LYS A 383 -15.49 -5.53 -3.18
C LYS A 383 -16.18 -6.82 -2.75
N SER A 384 -15.50 -7.96 -2.82
CA SER A 384 -16.08 -9.25 -2.47
C SER A 384 -15.38 -9.93 -1.28
N ILE A 385 -14.42 -9.27 -0.60
CA ILE A 385 -13.73 -9.82 0.58
C ILE A 385 -14.74 -10.30 1.63
N LEU A 386 -15.73 -9.47 1.96
CA LEU A 386 -16.70 -9.75 3.02
C LEU A 386 -17.71 -10.86 2.67
N VAL A 387 -17.69 -11.36 1.42
CA VAL A 387 -18.56 -12.45 0.96
C VAL A 387 -17.73 -13.67 0.56
N ARG A 388 -16.91 -13.54 -0.49
CA ARG A 388 -16.12 -14.65 -1.06
C ARG A 388 -15.07 -15.17 -0.06
N LEU A 389 -14.23 -14.31 0.52
CA LEU A 389 -13.22 -14.77 1.48
C LEU A 389 -13.86 -15.32 2.78
N ARG A 390 -14.88 -14.65 3.31
CA ARG A 390 -15.61 -15.16 4.48
C ARG A 390 -16.19 -16.54 4.23
N ARG A 391 -16.81 -16.78 3.06
CA ARG A 391 -17.28 -18.11 2.66
C ARG A 391 -16.14 -19.14 2.66
N GLU A 392 -14.97 -18.79 2.14
CA GLU A 392 -13.81 -19.70 2.14
C GLU A 392 -13.31 -20.04 3.56
N LEU A 393 -13.34 -19.09 4.50
CA LEU A 393 -13.03 -19.34 5.92
C LEU A 393 -14.05 -20.31 6.55
N GLN A 394 -15.35 -20.11 6.26
CA GLN A 394 -16.41 -21.00 6.74
C GLN A 394 -16.29 -22.42 6.14
N VAL A 395 -15.86 -22.54 4.88
CA VAL A 395 -15.63 -23.84 4.21
C VAL A 395 -14.56 -24.66 4.93
N ILE A 396 -13.47 -24.03 5.38
CA ILE A 396 -12.42 -24.70 6.16
C ILE A 396 -12.77 -24.82 7.66
N LYS A 397 -14.00 -24.46 8.03
CA LYS A 397 -14.52 -24.46 9.40
C LYS A 397 -13.69 -23.58 10.35
N PHE A 398 -13.15 -22.49 9.84
CA PHE A 398 -12.50 -21.45 10.65
C PHE A 398 -13.54 -20.43 11.06
N LEU A 399 -13.90 -20.45 12.34
CA LEU A 399 -14.96 -19.62 12.90
C LEU A 399 -14.39 -18.25 13.26
N THR A 400 -14.97 -17.21 12.68
CA THR A 400 -14.53 -15.83 12.91
C THR A 400 -15.35 -15.18 14.03
N PRO A 401 -14.85 -14.14 14.72
CA PRO A 401 -15.63 -13.40 15.71
C PRO A 401 -16.97 -12.89 15.19
N ILE A 402 -17.01 -12.41 13.95
CA ILE A 402 -18.25 -11.94 13.33
C ILE A 402 -19.29 -13.07 13.19
N ASP A 403 -18.86 -14.32 12.97
CA ASP A 403 -19.78 -15.45 12.88
C ASP A 403 -20.43 -15.76 14.24
N LEU A 404 -19.67 -15.65 15.35
CA LEU A 404 -20.19 -15.78 16.72
C LEU A 404 -21.18 -14.65 17.04
N GLU A 405 -20.83 -13.41 16.70
CA GLU A 405 -21.69 -12.23 16.90
C GLU A 405 -22.98 -12.34 16.10
N HIS A 406 -22.93 -12.86 14.87
CA HIS A 406 -24.13 -13.13 14.08
C HIS A 406 -25.03 -14.14 14.80
N VAL A 407 -24.48 -15.22 15.39
CA VAL A 407 -25.31 -16.15 16.16
C VAL A 407 -25.98 -15.44 17.34
N LEU A 408 -25.23 -14.63 18.10
CA LEU A 408 -25.76 -13.83 19.20
C LEU A 408 -26.89 -12.87 18.77
N LEU A 409 -26.75 -12.20 17.62
CA LEU A 409 -27.80 -11.33 17.07
C LEU A 409 -29.06 -12.11 16.65
N THR A 410 -28.91 -13.36 16.21
CA THR A 410 -30.02 -14.18 15.67
C THR A 410 -30.69 -15.09 16.70
N THR A 411 -30.11 -15.27 17.89
CA THR A 411 -30.72 -16.05 18.96
C THR A 411 -31.46 -15.16 19.96
N MET A 412 -32.57 -15.64 20.53
CA MET A 412 -33.29 -14.93 21.60
C MET A 412 -32.61 -15.07 22.97
N SER A 413 -31.64 -15.97 23.10
CA SER A 413 -31.01 -16.33 24.37
C SER A 413 -29.53 -15.95 24.39
N ASN A 414 -29.10 -15.28 25.47
CA ASN A 414 -27.68 -15.03 25.73
C ASN A 414 -26.99 -16.19 26.45
N ASP A 415 -27.72 -17.27 26.77
CA ASP A 415 -27.14 -18.47 27.38
C ASP A 415 -26.05 -19.08 26.48
N LYS A 416 -24.84 -19.19 27.06
CA LYS A 416 -23.65 -19.68 26.37
C LYS A 416 -23.85 -21.08 25.79
N LYS A 417 -24.60 -21.95 26.46
CA LYS A 417 -24.86 -23.32 25.95
C LYS A 417 -25.72 -23.31 24.70
N THR A 418 -26.73 -22.44 24.66
CA THR A 418 -27.58 -22.25 23.48
C THR A 418 -26.76 -21.76 22.30
N VAL A 419 -25.90 -20.76 22.49
CA VAL A 419 -25.02 -20.23 21.43
C VAL A 419 -24.05 -21.29 20.91
N ILE A 420 -23.44 -22.08 21.79
CA ILE A 420 -22.56 -23.20 21.41
C ILE A 420 -23.33 -24.22 20.57
N LYS A 421 -24.57 -24.55 20.95
CA LYS A 421 -25.40 -25.48 20.20
C LYS A 421 -25.71 -24.98 18.79
N GLU A 422 -26.12 -23.71 18.64
CA GLU A 422 -26.41 -23.10 17.33
C GLU A 422 -25.19 -23.07 16.38
N LEU A 423 -23.99 -22.91 16.94
CA LEU A 423 -22.74 -23.01 16.18
C LEU A 423 -22.41 -24.46 15.82
N ALA A 424 -22.64 -25.41 16.73
CA ALA A 424 -22.45 -26.83 16.46
C ALA A 424 -23.41 -27.34 15.38
N ASP A 425 -24.65 -26.86 15.37
CA ASP A 425 -25.68 -27.17 14.35
C ASP A 425 -25.29 -26.62 12.96
N GLN A 426 -24.36 -25.64 12.90
CA GLN A 426 -23.72 -25.16 11.67
C GLN A 426 -22.46 -25.96 11.26
N GLU A 427 -22.20 -27.10 11.94
CA GLU A 427 -21.10 -28.04 11.72
C GLU A 427 -19.70 -27.54 12.14
N TYR A 428 -19.63 -26.53 13.02
CA TYR A 428 -18.36 -26.09 13.59
C TYR A 428 -17.88 -27.03 14.70
N PRO A 429 -16.58 -27.39 14.73
CA PRO A 429 -16.02 -28.23 15.80
C PRO A 429 -16.10 -27.56 17.17
N GLU A 430 -16.36 -28.32 18.23
CA GLU A 430 -16.44 -27.80 19.61
C GLU A 430 -15.17 -27.04 20.03
N ASN A 431 -13.98 -27.56 19.69
CA ASN A 431 -12.72 -26.91 20.02
C ASN A 431 -12.53 -25.55 19.31
N GLU A 432 -13.15 -25.39 18.13
CA GLU A 432 -13.13 -24.14 17.38
C GLU A 432 -14.12 -23.13 17.95
N ILE A 433 -15.29 -23.59 18.38
CA ILE A 433 -16.28 -22.77 19.08
C ILE A 433 -15.68 -22.24 20.39
N GLU A 434 -15.01 -23.09 21.16
CA GLU A 434 -14.34 -22.68 22.39
C GLU A 434 -13.21 -21.67 22.10
N ARG A 435 -12.40 -21.92 21.06
CA ARG A 435 -11.34 -21.00 20.63
C ARG A 435 -11.90 -19.61 20.33
N VAL A 436 -12.95 -19.51 19.51
CA VAL A 436 -13.48 -18.20 19.10
C VAL A 436 -14.12 -17.48 20.28
N ILE A 437 -14.85 -18.18 21.16
CA ILE A 437 -15.45 -17.57 22.36
C ILE A 437 -14.35 -16.98 23.26
N ASN A 438 -13.30 -17.75 23.54
CA ASN A 438 -12.18 -17.27 24.35
C ASN A 438 -11.48 -16.07 23.68
N THR A 439 -11.26 -16.14 22.36
CA THR A 439 -10.69 -15.04 21.59
C THR A 439 -11.55 -13.78 21.69
N CYS A 440 -12.87 -13.90 21.51
CA CYS A 440 -13.79 -12.76 21.59
C CYS A 440 -13.84 -12.14 23.00
N ILE A 441 -13.68 -12.95 24.06
CA ILE A 441 -13.58 -12.44 25.44
C ILE A 441 -12.25 -11.70 25.64
N GLU A 442 -11.14 -12.28 25.20
CA GLU A 442 -9.79 -11.70 25.32
C GLU A 442 -9.68 -10.36 24.58
N GLU A 443 -10.21 -10.28 23.36
CA GLU A 443 -10.21 -9.07 22.54
C GLU A 443 -11.31 -8.06 22.93
N GLY A 444 -12.17 -8.40 23.90
CA GLY A 444 -13.27 -7.55 24.36
C GLY A 444 -14.40 -7.37 23.36
N PHE A 445 -14.53 -8.26 22.37
CA PHE A 445 -15.63 -8.26 21.41
C PHE A 445 -16.95 -8.72 22.03
N ILE A 446 -16.86 -9.62 23.01
CA ILE A 446 -18.00 -10.06 23.82
C ILE A 446 -17.67 -9.96 25.31
N GLU A 447 -18.70 -9.76 26.11
CA GLU A 447 -18.67 -9.88 27.56
C GLU A 447 -19.25 -11.23 27.98
N SER A 448 -18.67 -11.87 28.98
CA SER A 448 -19.16 -13.15 29.52
C SER A 448 -19.45 -13.03 31.00
N THR A 449 -20.62 -13.51 31.40
CA THR A 449 -20.92 -13.85 32.80
C THR A 449 -20.74 -15.35 33.02
N ALA A 450 -21.20 -15.88 34.16
CA ALA A 450 -21.12 -17.31 34.45
C ALA A 450 -21.94 -18.17 33.48
N THR A 451 -23.07 -17.65 32.98
CA THR A 451 -23.99 -18.38 32.08
C THR A 451 -24.18 -17.72 30.74
N ASP A 452 -24.07 -16.39 30.68
CA ASP A 452 -24.49 -15.62 29.51
C ASP A 452 -23.30 -14.95 28.82
N ILE A 453 -23.42 -14.73 27.52
CA ILE A 453 -22.48 -13.98 26.70
C ILE A 453 -23.21 -12.89 25.89
N PHE A 454 -22.59 -11.72 25.79
CA PHE A 454 -23.19 -10.53 25.17
C PHE A 454 -22.19 -9.85 24.21
N ILE A 455 -22.68 -9.29 23.10
CA ILE A 455 -21.83 -8.51 22.19
C ILE A 455 -21.49 -7.17 22.85
N ASN A 456 -20.23 -6.75 22.80
CA ASN A 456 -19.83 -5.43 23.27
C ASN A 456 -20.50 -4.33 22.42
N GLN A 457 -20.89 -3.23 23.06
CA GLN A 457 -21.61 -2.13 22.41
C GLN A 457 -20.88 -1.56 21.18
N ASN A 458 -19.55 -1.52 21.19
CA ASN A 458 -18.73 -1.05 20.07
C ASN A 458 -18.72 -2.01 18.86
N ARG A 459 -19.12 -3.28 19.03
CA ARG A 459 -19.16 -4.30 17.98
C ARG A 459 -20.53 -4.45 17.34
N ILE A 460 -21.60 -4.05 18.02
CA ILE A 460 -22.99 -4.23 17.53
C ILE A 460 -23.19 -3.65 16.14
N GLU A 461 -22.66 -2.45 15.87
CA GLU A 461 -22.86 -1.78 14.59
C GLU A 461 -22.25 -2.56 13.42
N ILE A 462 -20.99 -3.00 13.55
CA ILE A 462 -20.33 -3.78 12.50
C ILE A 462 -20.93 -5.18 12.37
N ALA A 463 -21.25 -5.84 13.49
CA ALA A 463 -21.93 -7.14 13.50
C ALA A 463 -23.28 -7.08 12.79
N ARG A 464 -24.07 -6.03 13.04
CA ARG A 464 -25.36 -5.85 12.39
C ARG A 464 -25.24 -5.59 10.89
N ARG A 465 -24.33 -4.71 10.48
CA ARG A 465 -24.07 -4.42 9.04
C ARG A 465 -23.67 -5.66 8.26
N LEU A 466 -22.77 -6.47 8.81
CA LEU A 466 -22.33 -7.70 8.17
C LEU A 466 -23.39 -8.80 8.23
N LEU A 467 -24.26 -8.81 9.24
CA LEU A 467 -25.41 -9.70 9.28
C LEU A 467 -26.42 -9.35 8.17
N ILE A 468 -26.66 -8.06 7.91
CA ILE A 468 -27.52 -7.62 6.79
C ILE A 468 -26.96 -8.15 5.46
N LEU A 469 -25.63 -8.09 5.27
CA LEU A 469 -24.99 -8.64 4.07
C LEU A 469 -25.17 -10.16 3.96
N ASP A 470 -24.97 -10.91 5.05
CA ASP A 470 -25.16 -12.37 5.08
C ASP A 470 -26.62 -12.75 4.79
N VAL A 471 -27.58 -12.04 5.37
CA VAL A 471 -29.01 -12.22 5.10
C VAL A 471 -29.33 -11.91 3.64
N ALA A 472 -28.75 -10.84 3.07
CA ALA A 472 -28.94 -10.49 1.66
C ALA A 472 -28.44 -11.60 0.74
N VAL A 473 -27.24 -12.12 0.98
CA VAL A 473 -26.67 -13.23 0.20
C VAL A 473 -27.55 -14.48 0.27
N ASN A 474 -28.03 -14.83 1.46
CA ASN A 474 -28.79 -16.05 1.69
C ASN A 474 -30.26 -15.97 1.22
N ASN A 475 -30.79 -14.77 0.98
CA ASN A 475 -32.17 -14.56 0.50
C ASN A 475 -32.25 -13.98 -0.92
N ALA A 476 -31.11 -13.76 -1.57
CA ALA A 476 -31.06 -13.34 -2.96
C ALA A 476 -31.37 -14.47 -3.93
N SER A 477 -31.63 -14.10 -5.18
CA SER A 477 -31.90 -15.04 -6.27
C SER A 477 -31.31 -14.54 -7.59
N THR A 478 -31.28 -15.43 -8.59
CA THR A 478 -30.92 -15.05 -9.95
C THR A 478 -32.01 -14.16 -10.54
N ILE A 479 -31.63 -12.99 -11.03
CA ILE A 479 -32.53 -11.99 -11.63
C ILE A 479 -32.25 -11.81 -13.12
N SER A 480 -33.18 -11.19 -13.84
CA SER A 480 -32.95 -10.82 -15.24
C SER A 480 -32.04 -9.58 -15.36
N ASP A 481 -31.48 -9.36 -16.55
CA ASP A 481 -30.77 -8.11 -16.83
C ASP A 481 -31.67 -6.88 -16.65
N SER A 482 -32.94 -6.95 -17.05
CA SER A 482 -33.88 -5.83 -16.88
C SER A 482 -34.15 -5.51 -15.40
N GLN A 483 -34.23 -6.53 -14.54
CA GLN A 483 -34.35 -6.35 -13.10
C GLN A 483 -33.07 -5.74 -12.51
N ARG A 484 -31.91 -6.21 -12.95
CA ARG A 484 -30.62 -5.69 -12.47
C ARG A 484 -30.42 -4.20 -12.78
N TYR A 485 -30.85 -3.72 -13.94
CA TYR A 485 -30.77 -2.31 -14.34
C TYR A 485 -31.91 -1.43 -13.81
N SER A 486 -32.81 -1.98 -12.98
CA SER A 486 -33.98 -1.24 -12.49
C SER A 486 -33.69 -0.36 -11.27
N GLN A 487 -32.47 -0.41 -10.72
CA GLN A 487 -32.07 0.17 -9.42
C GLN A 487 -32.84 -0.33 -8.19
N LYS A 488 -33.88 -1.17 -8.36
CA LYS A 488 -34.70 -1.70 -7.25
C LYS A 488 -34.01 -2.83 -6.48
N TYR A 489 -33.13 -3.56 -7.16
CA TYR A 489 -32.42 -4.69 -6.59
C TYR A 489 -31.06 -4.24 -6.04
N LEU A 490 -30.74 -4.75 -4.86
CA LEU A 490 -29.37 -4.78 -4.35
C LEU A 490 -28.67 -5.97 -4.98
N ILE A 491 -27.60 -5.69 -5.72
CA ILE A 491 -26.79 -6.70 -6.40
C ILE A 491 -25.62 -7.09 -5.50
N LEU A 492 -25.33 -8.38 -5.44
CA LEU A 492 -24.38 -8.98 -4.50
C LEU A 492 -23.24 -9.69 -5.25
N PRO A 493 -22.00 -9.68 -4.73
CA PRO A 493 -20.89 -10.42 -5.30
C PRO A 493 -20.88 -11.88 -4.82
N GLY A 494 -20.18 -12.75 -5.54
CA GLY A 494 -19.89 -14.13 -5.11
C GLY A 494 -20.80 -15.22 -5.69
N TYR A 495 -21.79 -14.86 -6.50
CA TYR A 495 -22.88 -15.75 -6.95
C TYR A 495 -23.33 -15.49 -8.40
N GLY A 496 -22.56 -14.70 -9.15
CA GLY A 496 -22.80 -14.40 -10.56
C GLY A 496 -23.28 -12.97 -10.77
N ARG A 497 -23.12 -12.50 -12.01
CA ARG A 497 -23.42 -11.12 -12.43
C ARG A 497 -24.85 -10.67 -12.09
N ASN A 498 -25.81 -11.59 -12.13
CA ASN A 498 -27.24 -11.32 -11.97
C ASN A 498 -27.80 -11.95 -10.68
N TYR A 499 -27.12 -11.76 -9.55
CA TYR A 499 -27.60 -12.21 -8.24
C TYR A 499 -27.98 -11.01 -7.37
N GLY A 500 -29.22 -10.97 -6.89
CA GLY A 500 -29.71 -9.82 -6.12
C GLY A 500 -31.01 -10.06 -5.36
N VAL A 501 -31.34 -9.09 -4.52
CA VAL A 501 -32.52 -9.11 -3.63
C VAL A 501 -33.20 -7.73 -3.63
N LEU A 502 -34.53 -7.69 -3.51
CA LEU A 502 -35.23 -6.42 -3.28
C LEU A 502 -34.98 -5.94 -1.85
N GLU A 503 -34.80 -4.64 -1.67
CA GLU A 503 -34.57 -4.09 -0.33
C GLU A 503 -35.74 -4.35 0.64
N SER A 504 -36.97 -4.35 0.13
CA SER A 504 -38.15 -4.70 0.93
C SER A 504 -38.12 -6.15 1.42
N GLU A 505 -37.70 -7.08 0.56
CA GLU A 505 -37.56 -8.51 0.91
C GLU A 505 -36.39 -8.71 1.88
N LEU A 506 -35.28 -8.02 1.66
CA LEU A 506 -34.13 -8.03 2.57
C LEU A 506 -34.52 -7.51 3.96
N SER A 507 -35.23 -6.37 4.03
CA SER A 507 -35.71 -5.82 5.29
C SER A 507 -36.58 -6.84 6.01
N GLU A 508 -37.58 -7.42 5.33
CA GLU A 508 -38.44 -8.43 5.94
C GLU A 508 -37.66 -9.65 6.46
N ALA A 509 -36.78 -10.22 5.62
CA ALA A 509 -35.95 -11.36 6.00
C ALA A 509 -35.03 -11.05 7.19
N PHE A 510 -34.43 -9.86 7.22
CA PHE A 510 -33.56 -9.44 8.31
C PHE A 510 -34.33 -9.30 9.63
N TYR A 511 -35.49 -8.63 9.64
CA TYR A 511 -36.30 -8.49 10.86
C TYR A 511 -36.91 -9.82 11.33
N GLN A 512 -37.08 -10.80 10.44
CA GLN A 512 -37.47 -12.16 10.83
C GLN A 512 -36.33 -12.94 11.50
N ILE A 513 -35.07 -12.64 11.18
CA ILE A 513 -33.90 -13.39 11.64
C ILE A 513 -33.22 -12.73 12.83
N CYS A 514 -33.08 -11.40 12.82
CA CYS A 514 -32.46 -10.63 13.88
C CYS A 514 -33.39 -10.59 15.12
N LYS A 515 -32.88 -11.07 16.25
CA LYS A 515 -33.61 -11.21 17.52
C LYS A 515 -33.12 -10.25 18.59
N GLN A 516 -31.85 -9.87 18.54
CA GLN A 516 -31.23 -8.94 19.47
C GLN A 516 -30.70 -7.72 18.75
N HIS A 517 -30.69 -6.57 19.44
CA HIS A 517 -30.23 -5.29 18.89
C HIS A 517 -30.88 -4.92 17.54
N VAL A 518 -32.17 -5.25 17.42
CA VAL A 518 -32.98 -4.97 16.24
C VAL A 518 -32.96 -3.45 15.95
N PRO A 519 -32.48 -3.02 14.77
CA PRO A 519 -32.36 -1.61 14.43
C PRO A 519 -33.73 -0.99 14.16
N SER A 520 -33.85 0.31 14.36
CA SER A 520 -34.96 1.09 13.80
C SER A 520 -34.84 1.16 12.26
N ALA A 521 -35.93 1.44 11.56
CA ALA A 521 -35.90 1.58 10.10
C ALA A 521 -34.87 2.63 9.60
N PRO A 522 -34.72 3.82 10.24
CA PRO A 522 -33.66 4.75 9.86
C PRO A 522 -32.25 4.18 10.05
N THR A 523 -32.01 3.41 11.11
CA THR A 523 -30.71 2.77 11.34
C THR A 523 -30.44 1.69 10.30
N PHE A 524 -31.43 0.87 9.97
CA PHE A 524 -31.32 -0.13 8.90
C PHE A 524 -30.96 0.51 7.56
N SER A 525 -31.63 1.61 7.19
CA SER A 525 -31.30 2.36 5.96
C SER A 525 -29.85 2.85 5.95
N LYS A 526 -29.35 3.40 7.06
CA LYS A 526 -27.94 3.82 7.19
C LYS A 526 -26.95 2.66 7.08
N ASP A 527 -27.33 1.47 7.55
CA ASP A 527 -26.49 0.29 7.42
C ASP A 527 -26.44 -0.20 5.96
N ILE A 528 -27.53 -0.08 5.20
CA ILE A 528 -27.54 -0.32 3.75
C ILE A 528 -26.68 0.72 3.01
N GLU A 529 -26.79 2.01 3.37
CA GLU A 529 -25.93 3.07 2.84
C GLU A 529 -24.45 2.76 3.08
N TRP A 530 -24.10 2.32 4.29
CA TRP A 530 -22.73 1.91 4.60
C TRP A 530 -22.26 0.74 3.72
N LEU A 531 -23.10 -0.26 3.45
CA LEU A 531 -22.75 -1.37 2.55
C LEU A 531 -22.55 -0.92 1.10
N LEU A 532 -23.33 0.07 0.65
CA LEU A 532 -23.19 0.70 -0.67
C LEU A 532 -21.90 1.51 -0.76
N ASP A 533 -21.57 2.27 0.28
CA ASP A 533 -20.35 3.09 0.37
C ASP A 533 -19.09 2.21 0.43
N GLU A 534 -19.15 1.11 1.18
CA GLU A 534 -18.09 0.08 1.22
C GLU A 534 -17.99 -0.70 -0.12
N GLY A 535 -18.93 -0.50 -1.04
CA GLY A 535 -18.92 -1.07 -2.38
C GLY A 535 -19.15 -2.58 -2.41
N VAL A 536 -19.59 -3.18 -1.30
CA VAL A 536 -19.83 -4.63 -1.17
C VAL A 536 -21.24 -5.05 -1.59
N VAL A 537 -22.11 -4.08 -1.84
CA VAL A 537 -23.38 -4.20 -2.57
C VAL A 537 -23.52 -3.04 -3.55
N LYS A 538 -24.40 -3.15 -4.55
CA LYS A 538 -24.67 -2.01 -5.45
C LYS A 538 -26.08 -1.99 -6.00
N ARG A 539 -26.50 -0.82 -6.47
CA ARG A 539 -27.66 -0.62 -7.35
C ARG A 539 -27.15 -0.30 -8.74
N ARG A 540 -27.80 -0.80 -9.78
CA ARG A 540 -27.41 -0.56 -11.18
C ARG A 540 -28.55 0.03 -12.00
#